data_AF-A0A7C3V9A7-F1
#
_entry.id   AF-A0A7C3V9A7-F1
#
_cell.length_a   1.000
_cell.length_b   1.000
_cell.length_c   1.000
_cell.angle_alpha   90.00
_cell.angle_beta   90.00
_cell.angle_gamma   90.00
#
_symmetry.space_group_name_H-M   'P 1'
#
loop_
_entity.id
_entity.type
_entity.pdbx_description
1 polymer ?
#
loop_
_entity_poly.entity_id
_entity_poly.type
_entity_poly.pdbx_seq_one_letter_code
_entity_poly.pdbx_strand_id
1 'polypeptide(L)'
;MELSRDLRARTTRKIDEIKQVWPNLNSLLTSLDKSLTCFQISQVADGHKAIFRFQNDYGLEIFKYFDSDFFEIVVIRFPGEGIDTYEFATDTGVSRFNLGCTEEDIFQICSQVSRLNQA
;
A
#
# COMPACT_ATOMS: atom_id res chain seq x y z
N MET A 1 -11.96 31.22 -6.26
CA MET A 1 -12.40 29.81 -6.19
C MET A 1 -11.48 28.97 -7.08
N GLU A 2 -10.17 28.92 -6.77
CA GLU A 2 -9.12 28.33 -7.64
C GLU A 2 -8.31 27.21 -6.95
N LEU A 3 -8.34 27.14 -5.62
CA LEU A 3 -7.63 26.12 -4.82
C LEU A 3 -8.01 24.67 -5.16
N SER A 4 -9.24 24.43 -5.61
CA SER A 4 -9.76 23.09 -5.88
C SER A 4 -9.31 22.52 -7.23
N ARG A 5 -8.90 23.35 -8.20
CA ARG A 5 -8.34 22.87 -9.48
C ARG A 5 -6.87 22.49 -9.34
N ASP A 6 -6.10 23.28 -8.60
CA ASP A 6 -4.68 23.02 -8.30
C ASP A 6 -4.53 21.73 -7.49
N LEU A 7 -5.38 21.53 -6.48
CA LEU A 7 -5.37 20.31 -5.68
C LEU A 7 -5.73 19.08 -6.52
N ARG A 8 -6.78 19.17 -7.36
CA ARG A 8 -7.13 18.08 -8.28
C ARG A 8 -6.02 17.79 -9.28
N ALA A 9 -5.41 18.81 -9.88
CA ALA A 9 -4.32 18.64 -10.84
C ALA A 9 -3.07 18.01 -10.19
N ARG A 10 -2.76 18.36 -8.94
CA ARG A 10 -1.67 17.74 -8.17
C ARG A 10 -1.98 16.30 -7.80
N THR A 11 -3.22 16.01 -7.40
CA THR A 11 -3.66 14.64 -7.12
C THR A 11 -3.67 13.77 -8.39
N THR A 12 -4.10 14.31 -9.53
CA THR A 12 -4.05 13.62 -10.83
C THR A 12 -2.61 13.38 -11.29
N ARG A 13 -1.71 14.37 -11.18
CA ARG A 13 -0.28 14.18 -11.48
C ARG A 13 0.37 13.11 -10.60
N LYS A 14 0.11 13.14 -9.29
CA LYS A 14 0.60 12.11 -8.38
C LYS A 14 0.10 10.72 -8.78
N ILE A 15 -1.18 10.59 -9.13
CA ILE A 15 -1.74 9.30 -9.58
C ILE A 15 -1.10 8.84 -10.89
N ASP A 16 -0.83 9.72 -11.84
CA ASP A 16 -0.22 9.33 -13.12
C ASP A 16 1.28 9.00 -12.98
N GLU A 17 2.02 9.68 -12.10
CA GLU A 17 3.39 9.32 -11.71
C GLU A 17 3.42 7.94 -11.04
N ILE A 18 2.47 7.67 -10.14
CA ILE A 18 2.32 6.37 -9.49
C ILE A 18 2.00 5.28 -10.51
N LYS A 19 1.14 5.53 -11.50
CA LYS A 19 0.85 4.55 -12.57
C LYS A 19 2.07 4.21 -13.42
N GLN A 20 3.01 5.14 -13.58
CA GLN A 20 4.25 4.83 -14.30
C GLN A 20 5.14 3.88 -13.50
N VAL A 21 5.14 3.99 -12.18
CA VAL A 21 5.97 3.15 -11.28
C VAL A 21 5.28 1.86 -10.87
N TRP A 22 3.95 1.84 -10.82
CA TRP A 22 3.13 0.68 -10.51
C TRP A 22 1.95 0.55 -11.50
N PRO A 23 2.21 0.04 -12.72
CA PRO A 23 1.23 0.03 -13.81
C PRO A 23 -0.08 -0.66 -13.48
N ASN A 24 -0.05 -1.76 -12.72
CA ASN A 24 -1.25 -2.53 -12.40
C ASN A 24 -1.81 -2.24 -11.01
N LEU A 25 -1.41 -1.13 -10.37
CA LEU A 25 -1.95 -0.71 -9.08
C LEU A 25 -3.49 -0.64 -9.10
N ASN A 26 -4.07 -0.10 -10.16
CA ASN A 26 -5.54 -0.02 -10.29
C ASN A 26 -6.20 -1.41 -10.31
N SER A 27 -5.55 -2.40 -10.93
CA SER A 27 -6.03 -3.79 -10.95
C SER A 27 -6.00 -4.39 -9.55
N LEU A 28 -4.90 -4.18 -8.83
CA LEU A 28 -4.75 -4.58 -7.43
C LEU A 28 -5.83 -3.95 -6.55
N LEU A 29 -6.01 -2.62 -6.61
CA LEU A 29 -7.02 -1.91 -5.83
C LEU A 29 -8.43 -2.39 -6.13
N THR A 30 -8.77 -2.58 -7.41
CA THR A 30 -10.06 -3.14 -7.82
C THR A 30 -10.29 -4.53 -7.23
N SER A 31 -9.25 -5.36 -7.19
CA SER A 31 -9.33 -6.71 -6.65
C SER A 31 -9.46 -6.76 -5.12
N LEU A 32 -8.98 -5.72 -4.43
CA LEU A 32 -8.99 -5.61 -2.96
C LEU A 32 -10.15 -4.77 -2.40
N ASP A 33 -10.91 -4.10 -3.25
CA ASP A 33 -11.93 -3.08 -2.91
C ASP A 33 -12.84 -3.46 -1.73
N LYS A 34 -13.31 -4.71 -1.68
CA LYS A 34 -14.22 -5.18 -0.62
C LYS A 34 -13.56 -5.36 0.75
N SER A 35 -12.24 -5.51 0.79
CA SER A 35 -11.46 -5.77 2.00
C SER A 35 -10.73 -4.53 2.51
N LEU A 36 -10.55 -3.53 1.65
CA LEU A 36 -9.78 -2.33 1.89
C LEU A 36 -10.67 -1.25 2.51
N THR A 37 -10.24 -0.68 3.64
CA THR A 37 -10.92 0.46 4.29
C THR A 37 -10.22 1.78 3.98
N CYS A 38 -8.89 1.74 3.79
CA CYS A 38 -8.11 2.92 3.46
C CYS A 38 -6.88 2.57 2.63
N PHE A 39 -6.46 3.50 1.79
CA PHE A 39 -5.26 3.38 0.98
C PHE A 39 -4.61 4.75 0.79
N GLN A 40 -3.29 4.78 0.94
CA GLN A 40 -2.50 5.98 0.75
C GLN A 40 -1.22 5.65 -0.01
N ILE A 41 -0.84 6.54 -0.95
CA ILE A 41 0.49 6.52 -1.55
C ILE A 41 1.18 7.85 -1.30
N SER A 42 2.46 7.76 -0.98
CA SER A 42 3.36 8.91 -0.84
C SER A 42 4.66 8.65 -1.59
N GLN A 43 5.17 9.69 -2.25
CA GLN A 43 6.53 9.68 -2.81
C GLN A 43 7.54 9.80 -1.66
N VAL A 44 8.63 9.05 -1.75
CA VAL A 44 9.73 9.00 -0.79
C VAL A 44 11.06 9.11 -1.54
N ALA A 45 12.17 9.30 -0.83
CA ALA A 45 13.47 9.62 -1.45
C ALA A 45 13.87 8.63 -2.57
N ASP A 46 13.67 7.33 -2.34
CA ASP A 46 14.13 6.27 -3.25
C ASP A 46 12.99 5.52 -3.96
N GLY A 47 11.75 6.04 -3.91
CA GLY A 47 10.62 5.39 -4.55
C GLY A 47 9.25 5.90 -4.12
N HIS A 48 8.33 4.95 -3.99
CA HIS A 48 6.96 5.16 -3.52
C HIS A 48 6.64 4.26 -2.34
N LYS A 49 5.98 4.81 -1.34
CA LYS A 49 5.42 4.07 -0.22
C LYS A 49 3.90 4.02 -0.38
N ALA A 50 3.35 2.82 -0.38
CA ALA A 50 1.92 2.55 -0.35
C ALA A 50 1.54 1.95 1.01
N ILE A 51 0.45 2.42 1.60
CA ILE A 51 -0.11 1.91 2.84
C ILE A 51 -1.53 1.44 2.55
N PHE A 52 -1.80 0.16 2.82
CA PHE A 52 -3.09 -0.48 2.69
C PHE A 52 -3.62 -0.76 4.09
N ARG A 53 -4.87 -0.39 4.37
CA ARG A 53 -5.58 -0.77 5.58
C ARG A 53 -6.76 -1.66 5.21
N PHE A 54 -6.92 -2.77 5.90
CA PHE A 54 -8.04 -3.68 5.74
C PHE A 54 -9.07 -3.52 6.87
N GLN A 55 -10.22 -4.19 6.73
CA GLN A 55 -11.33 -4.15 7.71
C GLN A 55 -10.98 -4.77 9.07
N ASN A 56 -9.95 -5.60 9.15
CA ASN A 56 -9.54 -6.32 10.37
C ASN A 56 -8.50 -5.56 11.21
N ASP A 57 -8.31 -4.26 10.97
CA ASP A 57 -7.29 -3.40 11.60
C ASP A 57 -5.84 -3.81 11.31
N TYR A 58 -5.62 -4.70 10.34
CA TYR A 58 -4.30 -4.98 9.78
C TYR A 58 -4.13 -4.31 8.42
N GLY A 59 -2.90 -4.25 7.97
CA GLY A 59 -2.55 -3.69 6.69
C GLY A 59 -1.14 -4.00 6.24
N LEU A 60 -0.76 -3.36 5.15
CA LEU A 60 0.55 -3.50 4.55
C LEU A 60 1.14 -2.13 4.28
N GLU A 61 2.40 -1.95 4.66
CA GLU A 61 3.27 -0.96 4.07
C GLU A 61 4.05 -1.63 2.94
N ILE A 62 3.95 -1.09 1.73
CA ILE A 62 4.65 -1.56 0.53
C ILE A 62 5.54 -0.44 0.02
N PHE A 63 6.86 -0.67 -0.01
CA PHE A 63 7.82 0.22 -0.61
C PHE A 63 8.20 -0.28 -2.00
N LYS A 64 8.02 0.55 -3.03
CA LYS A 64 8.44 0.28 -4.41
C LYS A 64 9.54 1.25 -4.82
N TYR A 65 10.73 0.73 -5.09
CA TYR A 65 11.86 1.51 -5.59
C TYR A 65 11.64 1.99 -7.03
N PHE A 66 12.20 3.16 -7.38
CA PHE A 66 12.05 3.74 -8.73
C PHE A 66 12.61 2.84 -9.83
N ASP A 67 13.82 2.31 -9.65
CA ASP A 67 14.57 1.59 -10.70
C ASP A 67 14.73 0.09 -10.41
N SER A 68 13.80 -0.48 -9.65
CA SER A 68 13.88 -1.89 -9.28
C SER A 68 12.51 -2.53 -9.25
N ASP A 69 12.43 -3.77 -9.73
CA ASP A 69 11.23 -4.61 -9.64
C ASP A 69 10.97 -5.14 -8.21
N PHE A 70 11.81 -4.76 -7.25
CA PHE A 70 11.68 -5.17 -5.86
C PHE A 70 10.68 -4.31 -5.10
N PHE A 71 9.91 -5.00 -4.26
CA PHE A 71 9.02 -4.41 -3.27
C PHE A 71 9.50 -4.85 -1.88
N GLU A 72 9.55 -3.92 -0.94
CA GLU A 72 9.61 -4.27 0.49
C GLU A 72 8.19 -4.24 1.04
N ILE A 73 7.81 -5.27 1.80
CA ILE A 73 6.45 -5.41 2.32
C ILE A 73 6.50 -5.68 3.81
N VAL A 74 5.79 -4.86 4.59
CA VAL A 74 5.73 -4.97 6.04
C VAL A 74 4.27 -5.03 6.48
N VAL A 75 3.94 -6.00 7.33
CA VAL A 75 2.63 -6.08 7.96
C VAL A 75 2.55 -5.07 9.09
N ILE A 76 1.49 -4.27 9.09
CA ILE A 76 1.23 -3.22 10.06
C ILE A 76 -0.14 -3.43 10.71
N ARG A 77 -0.31 -2.90 11.92
CA ARG A 77 -1.57 -2.89 12.66
C ARG A 77 -1.99 -1.46 12.93
N PHE A 78 -3.29 -1.21 12.84
CA PHE A 78 -3.90 0.09 13.11
C PHE A 78 -4.63 0.04 14.45
N PRO A 79 -4.05 0.57 15.55
CA PRO A 79 -4.71 0.59 16.86
C PRO A 79 -5.90 1.55 16.95
N GLY A 80 -6.14 2.40 15.93
CA GLY A 80 -7.25 3.35 15.87
C GLY A 80 -7.77 3.56 14.45
N GLU A 81 -8.69 4.50 14.24
CA GLU A 81 -9.37 4.74 12.95
C GLU A 81 -8.52 5.49 11.91
N GLY A 82 -7.40 6.10 12.31
CA GLY A 82 -6.52 6.85 11.41
C GLY A 82 -5.51 5.98 10.66
N ILE A 83 -5.15 6.38 9.43
CA ILE A 83 -4.06 5.76 8.66
C ILE A 83 -2.66 6.24 9.12
N ASP A 84 -2.60 7.41 9.77
CA ASP A 84 -1.35 8.05 10.22
C ASP A 84 -0.78 7.41 11.50
N THR A 85 -1.56 6.56 12.17
CA THR A 85 -1.20 5.89 13.41
C THR A 85 -1.26 4.38 13.19
N TYR A 86 -0.15 3.80 12.75
CA TYR A 86 0.05 2.37 12.67
C TYR A 86 1.30 1.96 13.43
N GLU A 87 1.28 0.73 13.93
CA GLU A 87 2.40 0.08 14.56
C GLU A 87 2.83 -1.08 13.68
N PHE A 88 4.14 -1.36 13.61
CA PHE A 88 4.61 -2.56 12.96
C PHE A 88 4.08 -3.77 13.74
N ALA A 89 3.47 -4.73 13.04
CA ALA A 89 3.12 -6.01 13.65
C ALA A 89 4.44 -6.77 13.88
N THR A 90 5.09 -6.55 15.03
CA THR A 90 6.42 -7.11 15.32
C THR A 90 6.34 -8.61 15.57
N ASP A 91 6.46 -9.37 14.48
CA ASP A 91 7.41 -10.49 14.26
C ASP A 91 7.32 -11.03 12.82
N THR A 92 6.57 -10.35 11.94
CA THR A 92 6.41 -10.70 10.52
C THR A 92 6.96 -9.60 9.62
N GLY A 93 8.17 -9.15 9.92
CA GLY A 93 9.09 -8.82 8.82
C GLY A 93 9.32 -10.13 8.08
N VAL A 94 8.44 -10.47 7.14
CA VAL A 94 8.56 -11.73 6.40
C VAL A 94 9.78 -11.54 5.52
N SER A 95 10.93 -11.94 6.05
CA SER A 95 12.22 -11.90 5.38
C SER A 95 12.22 -12.72 4.07
N ARG A 96 11.19 -13.53 3.85
CA ARG A 96 10.90 -14.22 2.57
C ARG A 96 10.17 -13.37 1.51
N PHE A 97 9.60 -12.21 1.85
CA PHE A 97 8.93 -11.30 0.89
C PHE A 97 9.82 -10.13 0.42
N ASN A 98 11.05 -10.01 0.93
CA ASN A 98 11.90 -8.84 0.66
C ASN A 98 12.76 -8.93 -0.62
N LEU A 99 12.55 -9.91 -1.49
CA LEU A 99 13.25 -9.98 -2.78
C LEU A 99 12.35 -10.59 -3.87
N GLY A 100 11.87 -9.76 -4.79
CA GLY A 100 11.35 -10.21 -6.10
C GLY A 100 9.87 -10.62 -6.13
N CYS A 101 9.02 -10.04 -5.30
CA CYS A 101 7.58 -10.30 -5.36
C CYS A 101 6.96 -9.80 -6.67
N THR A 102 6.22 -10.68 -7.34
CA THR A 102 5.33 -10.30 -8.43
C THR A 102 4.08 -9.61 -7.88
N GLU A 103 3.31 -8.97 -8.75
CA GLU A 103 2.03 -8.37 -8.36
C GLU A 103 1.01 -9.42 -7.89
N GLU A 104 1.11 -10.65 -8.39
CA GLU A 104 0.30 -11.77 -7.90
C GLU A 104 0.67 -12.11 -6.45
N ASP A 105 1.97 -12.11 -6.11
CA ASP A 105 2.42 -12.30 -4.73
C ASP A 105 1.90 -11.19 -3.83
N ILE A 106 1.95 -9.94 -4.27
CA ILE A 106 1.39 -8.80 -3.52
C ILE A 106 -0.11 -9.02 -3.27
N PHE A 107 -0.87 -9.44 -4.28
CA PHE A 107 -2.29 -9.74 -4.11
C PHE A 107 -2.54 -10.87 -3.10
N GLN A 108 -1.76 -11.95 -3.16
CA GLN A 108 -1.87 -13.05 -2.21
C GLN A 108 -1.57 -12.61 -0.78
N ILE A 109 -0.52 -11.80 -0.58
CA ILE A 109 -0.16 -11.25 0.74
C ILE A 109 -1.29 -10.33 1.24
N CYS A 110 -1.81 -9.43 0.41
CA CYS A 110 -2.96 -8.60 0.76
C CYS A 110 -4.17 -9.46 1.17
N SER A 111 -4.45 -10.53 0.42
CA SER A 111 -5.55 -11.44 0.73
C SER A 111 -5.35 -12.16 2.07
N GLN A 112 -4.14 -12.63 2.34
CA GLN A 112 -3.79 -13.27 3.61
C GLN A 112 -3.91 -12.30 4.79
N VAL A 113 -3.35 -11.10 4.67
CA VAL A 113 -3.36 -10.07 5.73
C VAL A 113 -4.79 -9.61 6.02
N SER A 114 -5.63 -9.45 5.00
CA SER A 114 -7.05 -9.07 5.18
C SER A 114 -7.89 -10.09 5.95
N ARG A 115 -7.39 -11.33 6.11
CA ARG A 115 -8.04 -12.43 6.84
C ARG A 115 -7.39 -12.75 8.18
N LEU A 116 -6.38 -11.99 8.61
CA LEU A 116 -5.80 -12.16 9.94
C LEU A 116 -6.90 -11.91 10.99
N ASN A 117 -7.20 -12.93 11.79
CA ASN A 117 -8.13 -12.79 12.92
C ASN A 117 -7.37 -12.27 14.14
N GLN A 118 -8.05 -11.45 14.95
CA GLN A 118 -7.64 -11.25 16.34
C GLN A 118 -7.89 -12.57 17.06
N ALA A 119 -6.81 -13.29 17.39
CA ALA A 119 -6.89 -14.44 18.31
C ALA A 119 -7.16 -13.95 19.74
#